data_AF-A0A0M3DC50-F1
#
_entry.id   AF-A0A0M3DC50-F1
#
_cell.length_a   1.000
_cell.length_b   1.000
_cell.length_c   1.000
_cell.angle_alpha   90.00
_cell.angle_beta   90.00
_cell.angle_gamma   90.00
#
_symmetry.space_group_name_H-M   'P 1'
#
loop_
_entity.id
_entity.type
_entity.pdbx_description
1 polymer ?
#
loop_
_entity_poly.entity_id
_entity_poly.type
_entity_poly.pdbx_seq_one_letter_code
_entity_poly.pdbx_strand_id
1 'polypeptide(L)'
;MATLHYGASDDAIHIDDRALAHLKVVIATKLRRNESFTLSWKHPEGEPGGRSTIWVHPSIPLRFVFDEPDAPQINVKWVEQLMHTANSSGGILLVDEVLETPELEASNA
;
A
#
# COMPACT_ATOMS: atom_id res chain seq x y z
N MET A 1 4.77 2.70 12.72
CA MET A 1 5.39 2.51 11.41
C MET A 1 5.46 1.02 11.13
N ALA A 2 4.50 0.51 10.36
CA ALA A 2 4.41 -0.89 10.02
C ALA A 2 5.49 -1.33 9.02
N THR A 3 5.71 -2.65 8.93
CA THR A 3 6.67 -3.23 7.99
C THR A 3 6.04 -4.30 7.09
N LEU A 4 6.47 -4.28 5.83
CA LEU A 4 6.21 -5.32 4.85
C LEU A 4 7.48 -6.11 4.59
N HIS A 5 7.42 -7.42 4.78
CA HIS A 5 8.52 -8.34 4.44
C HIS A 5 8.13 -9.19 3.24
N TYR A 6 9.02 -9.27 2.25
CA TYR A 6 8.80 -10.01 1.02
C TYR A 6 9.96 -10.97 0.71
N GLY A 7 9.64 -12.25 0.57
CA GLY A 7 10.60 -13.30 0.31
C GLY A 7 11.56 -13.56 1.47
N ALA A 8 12.81 -13.91 1.12
CA ALA A 8 13.88 -14.17 2.07
C ALA A 8 14.77 -12.93 2.31
N SER A 9 14.32 -11.74 1.88
CA SER A 9 15.03 -10.50 2.17
C SER A 9 14.94 -10.18 3.66
N ASP A 10 16.07 -9.84 4.26
CA ASP A 10 16.11 -9.29 5.63
C ASP A 10 15.67 -7.82 5.65
N ASP A 11 15.63 -7.15 4.50
CA ASP A 11 15.22 -5.75 4.38
C ASP A 11 13.70 -5.61 4.56
N ALA A 12 13.32 -4.92 5.63
CA ALA A 12 11.94 -4.54 5.89
C ALA A 12 11.57 -3.28 5.09
N ILE A 13 10.40 -3.29 4.45
CA ILE A 13 9.87 -2.10 3.78
C ILE A 13 9.00 -1.35 4.80
N HIS A 14 9.45 -0.16 5.21
CA HIS A 14 8.74 0.71 6.15
C HIS A 14 7.61 1.45 5.47
N ILE A 15 6.39 1.31 5.99
CA ILE A 15 5.18 1.93 5.47
C ILE A 15 4.33 2.38 6.66
N ASP A 16 3.68 3.54 6.54
CA ASP A 16 2.70 3.98 7.54
C ASP A 16 1.65 2.88 7.83
N ASP A 17 1.30 2.66 9.10
CA ASP A 17 0.40 1.58 9.52
C ASP A 17 -0.94 1.63 8.80
N ARG A 18 -1.50 2.83 8.62
CA ARG A 18 -2.77 3.01 7.93
C ARG A 18 -2.60 2.67 6.46
N ALA A 19 -1.57 3.19 5.79
CA ALA A 19 -1.30 2.88 4.40
C ALA A 19 -1.10 1.36 4.17
N LEU A 20 -0.34 0.69 5.05
CA LEU A 20 -0.11 -0.75 4.96
C LEU A 20 -1.39 -1.56 5.17
N ALA A 21 -2.30 -1.11 6.04
CA ALA A 21 -3.57 -1.79 6.27
C ALA A 21 -4.45 -1.81 5.01
N HIS A 22 -4.53 -0.70 4.26
CA HIS A 22 -5.25 -0.62 2.98
C HIS A 22 -4.54 -1.48 1.92
N LEU A 23 -3.21 -1.36 1.84
CA LEU A 23 -2.40 -2.13 0.91
C LEU A 23 -2.53 -3.64 1.16
N LYS A 24 -2.61 -4.09 2.42
CA LYS A 24 -2.84 -5.50 2.78
C LYS A 24 -4.12 -6.05 2.17
N VAL A 25 -5.23 -5.28 2.16
CA VAL A 25 -6.50 -5.70 1.56
C VAL A 25 -6.35 -5.91 0.05
N VAL A 26 -5.71 -4.95 -0.61
CA VAL A 26 -5.40 -4.93 -2.04
C VAL A 26 -4.52 -6.12 -2.44
N ILE A 27 -3.39 -6.29 -1.76
CA ILE A 27 -2.43 -7.37 -2.03
C ILE A 27 -3.10 -8.73 -1.81
N ALA A 28 -3.79 -8.92 -0.68
CA ALA A 28 -4.48 -10.17 -0.40
C ALA A 28 -5.53 -10.51 -1.46
N THR A 29 -6.22 -9.50 -2.01
CA THR A 29 -7.21 -9.69 -3.07
C THR A 29 -6.57 -10.19 -4.37
N LYS A 30 -5.48 -9.56 -4.82
CA LYS A 30 -4.78 -9.97 -6.06
C LYS A 30 -4.13 -11.35 -5.91
N LEU A 31 -3.46 -11.61 -4.79
CA LEU A 31 -2.79 -12.90 -4.57
C LEU A 31 -3.78 -14.07 -4.47
N ARG A 32 -4.97 -13.87 -3.89
CA ARG A 32 -6.05 -14.89 -3.90
C ARG A 32 -6.57 -15.21 -5.31
N ARG A 33 -6.42 -14.29 -6.25
CA ARG A 33 -6.75 -14.47 -7.68
C ARG A 33 -5.56 -14.99 -8.50
N ASN A 34 -4.46 -15.32 -7.83
CA ASN A 34 -3.21 -15.72 -8.45
C ASN A 34 -2.63 -14.64 -9.40
N GLU A 35 -2.95 -13.37 -9.14
CA GLU A 35 -2.48 -12.23 -9.92
C GLU A 35 -1.15 -11.72 -9.36
N SER A 36 -0.11 -11.73 -10.20
CA SER A 36 1.16 -11.08 -9.89
C SER A 36 1.13 -9.62 -10.33
N PHE A 37 1.81 -8.75 -9.59
CA PHE A 37 1.82 -7.31 -9.86
C PHE A 37 3.10 -6.68 -9.32
N THR A 38 3.40 -5.46 -9.77
CA THR A 38 4.49 -4.65 -9.20
C THR A 38 3.95 -3.77 -8.07
N LEU A 39 4.74 -3.61 -7.01
CA LEU A 39 4.51 -2.62 -5.95
C LEU A 39 5.68 -1.65 -5.96
N SER A 40 5.40 -0.36 -6.10
CA SER A 40 6.39 0.71 -6.08
C SER A 40 6.10 1.68 -4.94
N TRP A 41 7.13 2.19 -4.28
CA TRP A 41 7.02 3.22 -3.24
C TRP A 41 8.21 4.17 -3.31
N LYS A 42 8.02 5.38 -2.79
CA LYS A 42 9.11 6.34 -2.58
C LYS A 42 9.76 6.04 -1.24
N HIS A 43 11.08 6.22 -1.15
CA HIS A 43 11.76 6.10 0.13
C HIS A 43 11.30 7.24 1.06
N PRO A 44 11.03 6.96 2.34
CA PRO A 44 10.60 7.97 3.30
C PRO A 44 11.68 9.04 3.54
N GLU A 45 11.27 10.17 4.09
CA GLU A 45 12.21 11.20 4.53
C GLU A 45 13.16 10.63 5.60
N GLY A 46 14.46 10.77 5.39
CA GLY A 46 15.51 10.21 6.27
C GLY A 46 16.27 9.02 5.69
N GLU A 47 15.78 8.40 4.61
CA GLU A 47 16.51 7.41 3.82
C GLU A 47 17.20 8.05 2.59
N PRO A 48 18.21 7.39 1.98
CA PRO A 48 18.73 7.83 0.68
C PRO A 48 17.58 7.96 -0.32
N GLY A 49 17.39 9.19 -0.83
CA GLY A 49 16.25 9.52 -1.68
C GLY A 49 16.13 8.59 -2.89
N GLY A 50 14.89 8.32 -3.32
CA GLY A 50 14.65 7.42 -4.42
C GLY A 50 13.27 6.78 -4.41
N ARG A 51 13.15 5.72 -5.19
CA ARG A 51 11.99 4.84 -5.25
C ARG A 51 12.46 3.41 -5.41
N SER A 52 11.70 2.49 -4.83
CA SER A 52 11.88 1.06 -4.99
C SER A 52 10.66 0.44 -5.64
N THR A 53 10.87 -0.63 -6.38
CA THR A 53 9.82 -1.44 -7.00
C THR A 53 10.12 -2.91 -6.79
N ILE A 54 9.13 -3.67 -6.32
CA ILE A 54 9.20 -5.13 -6.21
C ILE A 54 8.14 -5.79 -7.09
N TRP A 55 8.42 -7.02 -7.52
CA TRP A 55 7.46 -7.91 -8.16
C TRP A 55 6.86 -8.82 -7.10
N VAL A 56 5.55 -8.73 -6.88
CA VAL A 56 4.81 -9.53 -5.90
C VAL A 56 4.16 -10.71 -6.59
N HIS A 57 4.45 -11.92 -6.11
CA HIS A 57 3.99 -13.19 -6.68
C HIS A 57 3.38 -14.10 -5.59
N PRO A 58 2.28 -14.84 -5.85
CA PRO A 58 1.60 -15.69 -4.86
C PRO A 58 2.47 -16.76 -4.20
N SER A 59 3.50 -17.25 -4.89
CA SER A 59 4.41 -18.28 -4.37
C SER A 59 5.55 -17.75 -3.47
N ILE A 60 5.65 -16.44 -3.26
CA ILE A 60 6.71 -15.85 -2.43
C ILE A 60 6.10 -15.46 -1.06
N PRO A 61 6.72 -15.85 0.07
CA PRO A 61 6.24 -15.48 1.39
C PRO A 61 6.09 -13.95 1.55
N LEU A 62 4.97 -13.53 2.13
CA LEU A 62 4.66 -12.14 2.40
C LEU A 62 4.17 -12.02 3.85
N ARG A 63 4.75 -11.08 4.61
CA ARG A 63 4.37 -10.83 6.00
C ARG A 63 4.13 -9.34 6.21
N PHE A 64 3.02 -9.05 6.87
CA PHE A 64 2.66 -7.71 7.34
C PHE A 64 2.84 -7.67 8.85
N VAL A 65 3.58 -6.70 9.36
CA VAL A 65 3.78 -6.47 10.79
C VAL A 65 3.32 -5.05 11.09
N PHE A 66 2.39 -4.91 12.02
CA PHE A 66 1.85 -3.62 12.47
C PHE A 66 2.32 -3.38 13.90
N ASP A 67 2.54 -2.11 14.26
CA ASP A 67 2.99 -1.75 15.60
C ASP A 67 1.84 -1.85 16.62
N GLU A 68 0.63 -1.51 16.18
CA GLU A 68 -0.58 -1.58 16.99
C GLU A 68 -1.31 -2.92 16.79
N PRO A 69 -1.85 -3.52 17.86
CA PRO A 69 -2.61 -4.77 17.77
C PRO A 69 -3.97 -4.59 17.08
N ASP A 70 -4.56 -3.40 17.21
CA ASP A 70 -5.86 -3.07 16.64
C ASP A 70 -5.71 -2.58 15.21
N ALA A 71 -6.51 -3.14 14.30
CA ALA A 71 -6.49 -2.73 12.89
C ALA A 71 -7.06 -1.31 12.73
N PRO A 72 -6.40 -0.41 11.98
CA PRO A 72 -6.95 0.91 11.71
C PRO A 72 -8.21 0.81 10.85
N GLN A 73 -9.06 1.84 10.94
CA GLN A 73 -10.28 1.91 10.13
C GLN A 73 -9.94 1.94 8.63
N ILE A 74 -10.51 0.99 7.89
CA ILE A 74 -10.32 0.89 6.45
C ILE A 74 -11.25 1.87 5.72
N ASN A 75 -10.64 2.72 4.89
CA ASN A 75 -11.32 3.56 3.91
C ASN A 75 -11.52 2.75 2.62
N VAL A 76 -12.77 2.37 2.37
CA VAL A 76 -13.15 1.56 1.20
C VAL A 76 -12.83 2.27 -0.12
N LYS A 77 -13.07 3.59 -0.22
CA LYS A 77 -12.76 4.36 -1.44
C LYS A 77 -11.27 4.31 -1.77
N TRP A 78 -10.41 4.38 -0.75
CA TRP A 78 -8.97 4.32 -0.95
C TRP A 78 -8.53 2.92 -1.42
N VAL A 79 -9.11 1.86 -0.85
CA VAL A 79 -8.90 0.49 -1.34
C VAL A 79 -9.30 0.37 -2.81
N GLU A 80 -10.44 0.94 -3.21
CA GLU A 80 -10.90 0.94 -4.60
C GLU A 80 -9.93 1.69 -5.54
N GLN A 81 -9.43 2.85 -5.12
CA GLN A 81 -8.42 3.60 -5.86
C GLN A 81 -7.11 2.82 -6.01
N LEU A 82 -6.62 2.22 -4.93
CA LEU A 82 -5.45 1.32 -4.96
C LEU A 82 -5.70 0.10 -5.85
N MET A 83 -6.92 -0.43 -5.89
CA MET A 83 -7.25 -1.51 -6.82
C MET A 83 -7.31 -1.09 -8.27
N HIS A 84 -7.78 0.12 -8.53
CA HIS A 84 -7.76 0.67 -9.87
C HIS A 84 -6.32 0.80 -10.39
N THR A 85 -5.39 1.33 -9.59
CA THR A 85 -3.98 1.43 -9.98
C THR A 85 -3.35 0.05 -10.16
N ALA A 86 -3.62 -0.89 -9.25
CA ALA A 86 -3.09 -2.26 -9.32
C ALA A 86 -3.51 -3.06 -10.57
N ASN A 87 -4.61 -2.67 -11.22
CA ASN A 87 -5.12 -3.28 -12.45
C ASN A 87 -4.58 -2.60 -13.72
N SER A 88 -3.86 -1.49 -13.56
CA SER A 88 -3.12 -0.85 -14.66
C SER A 88 -1.78 -1.57 -14.92
N SER A 89 -1.19 -1.36 -16.09
CA SER A 89 0.13 -1.91 -16.44
C SER A 89 1.27 -1.42 -15.54
N GLY A 90 1.07 -0.34 -14.78
CA GLY A 90 2.07 0.23 -13.87
C GLY A 90 2.15 -0.46 -12.49
N GLY A 91 1.19 -1.33 -12.16
CA GLY A 91 1.06 -1.93 -10.83
C GLY A 91 0.62 -0.94 -9.76
N ILE A 92 0.83 -1.30 -8.49
CA ILE A 92 0.49 -0.44 -7.35
C ILE A 92 1.61 0.56 -7.15
N LEU A 93 1.26 1.85 -7.19
CA LEU A 93 2.09 2.90 -6.63
C LEU A 93 1.53 3.23 -5.24
N LEU A 94 2.32 2.96 -4.20
CA LEU A 94 2.04 3.46 -2.88
C LEU A 94 2.29 4.97 -2.89
N VAL A 95 1.21 5.72 -2.83
CA VAL A 95 1.22 7.17 -2.60
C VAL A 95 0.84 7.42 -1.15
N ASP A 96 1.33 8.52 -0.58
CA ASP A 96 0.86 9.00 0.72
C ASP A 96 -0.67 9.07 0.71
N GLU A 97 -1.29 8.88 1.88
CA GLU A 97 -2.75 8.92 2.01
C GLU A 97 -3.31 10.12 1.24
N VAL A 98 -4.24 9.85 0.32
CA VAL A 98 -5.08 10.91 -0.23
C VAL A 98 -5.95 11.36 0.92
N LEU A 99 -5.46 12.33 1.70
CA LEU A 99 -6.33 13.12 2.54
C LEU A 99 -7.35 13.70 1.57
N GLU A 100 -8.61 13.22 1.64
CA GLU A 100 -9.73 13.99 1.11
C GLU A 100 -9.59 15.36 1.79
N THR A 101 -9.05 16.35 1.08
CA THR A 101 -9.30 17.74 1.43
C THR A 101 -10.82 17.80 1.50
N PRO A 102 -11.44 18.15 2.65
CA PRO A 102 -12.88 18.29 2.69
C PRO A 102 -13.21 19.25 1.55
N GLU A 103 -13.96 18.75 0.58
CA GLU A 103 -14.48 19.53 -0.51
C GLU A 103 -15.21 20.67 0.19
N LEU A 104 -14.58 21.86 0.21
CA LEU A 104 -15.18 23.05 0.75
C LEU A 104 -16.51 23.12 0.05
N GLU A 105 -17.58 22.87 0.79
CA GLU A 105 -18.93 23.11 0.32
C GLU A 105 -18.86 24.55 -0.21
N ALA A 106 -18.83 24.66 -1.54
CA ALA A 106 -19.10 25.90 -2.22
C ALA A 106 -20.57 26.13 -1.91
N SER A 107 -20.79 26.68 -0.72
CA SER A 107 -22.04 27.18 -0.22
C SER A 107 -22.60 28.02 -1.34
N ASN A 108 -23.72 27.55 -1.87
CA ASN A 108 -24.60 28.34 -2.71
C ASN A 108 -24.71 29.75 -2.13
N ALA A 109 -24.31 30.73 -2.93
CA ALA A 109 -24.74 32.12 -2.84
C ALA A 109 -25.03 32.59 -4.26
#